data_AF-A0A0C3CWV4-F1
#
_entry.id   AF-A0A0C3CWV4-F1
#
_cell.length_a   1.000
_cell.length_b   1.000
_cell.length_c   1.000
_cell.angle_alpha   90.00
_cell.angle_beta   90.00
_cell.angle_gamma   90.00
#
_symmetry.space_group_name_H-M   'P 1'
#
loop_
_entity.id
_entity.type
_entity.pdbx_description
1 polymer ?
#
loop_
_entity_poly.entity_id
_entity_poly.type
_entity_poly.pdbx_seq_one_letter_code
_entity_poly.pdbx_strand_id
1 'polypeptide(L)'
;VQRNTANTSWCYVPAAVDTIATDCVGEHLDLANVVKIHAAQDLSIAYYNGADDKRLGGADWAFPIGSGIYRLCVSGRAGQGLVQTLCFNVAGDNTLDGAPYCGVTYGPQVVSDGCYAPETLPTPTSSSSISNTPS
;
A
#
# COMPACT_ATOMS: atom_id res chain seq x y z
N VAL A 1 0.72 2.06 -12.41
CA VAL A 1 -0.06 0.87 -11.98
C VAL A 1 0.00 -0.20 -13.05
N GLN A 2 -0.15 -1.47 -12.69
CA GLN A 2 -0.20 -2.62 -13.60
C GLN A 2 -1.28 -3.61 -13.14
N ARG A 3 -1.66 -4.57 -13.97
CA ARG A 3 -2.56 -5.66 -13.53
C ARG A 3 -1.78 -6.70 -12.73
N ASN A 4 -2.43 -7.34 -11.75
CA ASN A 4 -1.87 -8.51 -11.07
C ASN A 4 -1.70 -9.70 -12.05
N THR A 5 -1.01 -10.76 -11.63
CA THR A 5 -0.72 -11.93 -12.50
C THR A 5 -1.97 -12.68 -12.96
N ALA A 6 -3.06 -12.60 -12.18
CA ALA A 6 -4.37 -13.17 -12.55
C ALA A 6 -5.18 -12.28 -13.50
N ASN A 7 -4.69 -11.08 -13.82
CA ASN A 7 -5.41 -10.05 -14.57
C ASN A 7 -6.79 -9.71 -13.97
N THR A 8 -6.93 -9.74 -12.65
CA THR A 8 -8.18 -9.45 -11.93
C THR A 8 -8.17 -8.09 -11.23
N SER A 9 -7.01 -7.63 -10.76
CA SER A 9 -6.87 -6.41 -9.94
C SER A 9 -5.78 -5.48 -10.48
N TRP A 10 -5.89 -4.19 -10.16
CA TRP A 10 -4.83 -3.20 -10.39
C TRP A 10 -3.90 -3.08 -9.19
N CYS A 11 -2.61 -2.96 -9.46
CA CYS A 11 -1.54 -2.92 -8.48
C CYS A 11 -0.63 -1.73 -8.70
N TYR A 12 -0.21 -1.10 -7.61
CA TYR A 12 0.82 -0.09 -7.63
C TYR A 12 2.21 -0.73 -7.56
N VAL A 13 3.12 -0.28 -8.42
CA VAL A 13 4.51 -0.74 -8.46
C VAL A 13 5.36 0.46 -8.12
N PRO A 14 5.81 0.60 -6.85
CA PRO A 14 6.69 1.69 -6.49
C PRO A 14 8.02 1.57 -7.23
N ALA A 15 8.60 2.71 -7.60
CA ALA A 15 9.97 2.74 -8.08
C ALA A 15 10.91 2.17 -7.01
N ALA A 16 11.97 1.49 -7.46
CA ALA A 16 12.88 0.80 -6.57
C ALA A 16 13.86 1.76 -5.87
N VAL A 17 13.44 2.86 -5.21
CA VAL A 17 14.28 3.67 -4.28
C VAL A 17 13.57 4.83 -3.53
N ASP A 18 14.23 5.22 -2.41
CA ASP A 18 14.27 6.48 -1.63
C ASP A 18 13.16 6.95 -0.67
N THR A 19 11.97 6.34 -0.63
CA THR A 19 11.07 6.65 0.49
C THR A 19 11.68 6.08 1.78
N ILE A 20 12.11 6.96 2.70
CA ILE A 20 12.56 6.61 4.07
C ILE A 20 11.64 7.18 5.15
N ALA A 21 10.66 7.98 4.74
CA ALA A 21 9.73 8.59 5.68
C ALA A 21 8.84 7.52 6.32
N THR A 22 8.72 7.59 7.64
CA THR A 22 7.82 6.72 8.43
C THR A 22 6.58 7.45 8.90
N ASP A 23 6.41 8.72 8.52
CA ASP A 23 5.24 9.53 8.85
C ASP A 23 5.05 10.64 7.81
N CYS A 24 3.84 11.20 7.75
CA CYS A 24 3.58 12.40 6.97
C CYS A 24 4.06 13.63 7.74
N VAL A 25 4.73 14.57 7.06
CA VAL A 25 5.30 15.76 7.68
C VAL A 25 4.90 17.03 6.91
N GLY A 26 4.98 18.18 7.58
CA GLY A 26 4.71 19.48 6.97
C GLY A 26 3.28 19.61 6.45
N GLU A 27 3.16 20.03 5.19
CA GLU A 27 1.87 20.25 4.50
C GLU A 27 1.08 18.96 4.22
N HIS A 28 1.64 17.79 4.56
CA HIS A 28 1.03 16.47 4.31
C HIS A 28 0.46 15.83 5.58
N LEU A 29 0.50 16.54 6.72
CA LEU A 29 -0.01 16.03 8.01
C LEU A 29 -1.50 15.68 7.95
N ASP A 30 -2.26 16.33 7.07
CA ASP A 30 -3.67 16.02 6.84
C ASP A 30 -3.90 14.59 6.31
N LEU A 31 -2.89 13.99 5.68
CA LEU A 31 -2.90 12.62 5.17
C LEU A 31 -2.40 11.58 6.18
N ALA A 32 -1.84 11.99 7.32
CA ALA A 32 -1.26 11.07 8.31
C ALA A 32 -2.29 10.06 8.83
N ASN A 33 -3.54 10.48 8.99
CA ASN A 33 -4.61 9.61 9.47
C ASN A 33 -5.03 8.60 8.40
N VAL A 34 -5.23 9.04 7.14
CA VAL A 34 -5.61 8.12 6.04
C VAL A 34 -4.53 7.07 5.77
N VAL A 35 -3.25 7.43 5.88
CA VAL A 35 -2.13 6.48 5.75
C VAL A 35 -2.22 5.38 6.81
N LYS A 36 -2.50 5.73 8.08
CA LYS A 36 -2.66 4.76 9.17
C LYS A 36 -3.86 3.85 8.95
N ILE A 37 -4.98 4.40 8.51
CA ILE A 37 -6.18 3.63 8.15
C ILE A 37 -5.89 2.69 6.98
N HIS A 38 -5.17 3.17 5.96
CA HIS A 38 -4.76 2.36 4.82
C HIS A 38 -3.81 1.24 5.23
N ALA A 39 -2.88 1.47 6.17
CA ALA A 39 -1.97 0.44 6.64
C ALA A 39 -2.66 -0.68 7.46
N ALA A 40 -3.79 -0.37 8.10
CA ALA A 40 -4.53 -1.31 8.95
C ALA A 40 -5.59 -2.15 8.20
N GLN A 41 -5.71 -2.01 6.88
CA GLN A 41 -6.70 -2.73 6.07
C GLN A 41 -6.05 -3.69 5.07
N ASP A 42 -6.82 -4.21 4.12
CA ASP A 42 -6.50 -5.41 3.33
C ASP A 42 -6.42 -5.17 1.81
N LEU A 43 -6.38 -3.93 1.33
CA LEU A 43 -6.29 -3.58 -0.10
C LEU A 43 -5.01 -2.81 -0.41
N SER A 44 -4.36 -3.09 -1.53
CA SER A 44 -3.21 -2.31 -1.97
C SER A 44 -3.60 -0.94 -2.54
N ILE A 45 -4.82 -0.79 -3.06
CA ILE A 45 -5.36 0.46 -3.60
C ILE A 45 -6.72 0.72 -2.96
N ALA A 46 -6.90 1.90 -2.36
CA ALA A 46 -8.18 2.28 -1.76
C ALA A 46 -8.44 3.79 -1.85
N TYR A 47 -9.72 4.12 -2.05
CA TYR A 47 -10.25 5.48 -2.01
C TYR A 47 -10.89 5.78 -0.66
N TYR A 48 -10.75 7.03 -0.22
CA TYR A 48 -11.24 7.54 1.05
C TYR A 48 -11.91 8.90 0.87
N ASN A 49 -12.87 9.20 1.74
CA ASN A 49 -13.44 10.54 1.84
C ASN A 49 -12.46 11.45 2.59
N GLY A 50 -12.09 12.58 1.98
CA GLY A 50 -11.14 13.54 2.55
C GLY A 50 -11.65 14.28 3.78
N ALA A 51 -12.95 14.23 4.09
CA ALA A 51 -13.52 14.86 5.26
C ALA A 51 -13.41 14.01 6.55
N ASP A 52 -13.47 12.68 6.43
CA ASP A 52 -13.57 11.76 7.58
C ASP A 52 -12.69 10.51 7.47
N ASP A 53 -11.90 10.38 6.40
CA ASP A 53 -11.03 9.24 6.09
C ASP A 53 -11.75 7.89 6.00
N LYS A 54 -13.07 7.90 5.79
CA LYS A 54 -13.83 6.66 5.62
C LYS A 54 -13.49 6.02 4.28
N ARG A 55 -13.18 4.72 4.29
CA ARG A 55 -12.96 3.92 3.07
C ARG A 55 -14.22 3.90 2.21
N LEU A 56 -14.08 4.32 0.95
CA LEU A 56 -15.14 4.36 -0.06
C LEU A 56 -15.14 3.11 -0.94
N GLY A 57 -13.95 2.59 -1.25
CA GLY A 57 -13.79 1.37 -2.04
C GLY A 57 -12.34 1.11 -2.45
N GLY A 58 -12.13 0.06 -3.25
CA GLY A 58 -10.84 -0.34 -3.79
C GLY A 58 -10.53 0.25 -5.16
N ALA A 59 -9.64 -0.39 -5.92
CA ALA A 59 -9.24 0.06 -7.26
C ALA A 59 -10.40 0.24 -8.26
N ASP A 60 -11.48 -0.54 -8.12
CA ASP A 60 -12.65 -0.49 -9.02
C ASP A 60 -13.76 0.45 -8.50
N TRP A 61 -13.49 1.23 -7.45
CA TRP A 61 -14.46 2.20 -6.97
C TRP A 61 -14.68 3.29 -8.02
N ALA A 62 -15.93 3.43 -8.47
CA ALA A 62 -16.29 4.45 -9.45
C ALA A 62 -16.16 5.83 -8.85
N PHE A 63 -15.14 6.59 -9.28
CA PHE A 63 -14.92 7.96 -8.84
C PHE A 63 -16.14 8.82 -9.21
N PRO A 64 -16.88 9.38 -8.23
CA PRO A 64 -18.03 10.20 -8.52
C PRO A 64 -17.57 11.54 -9.08
N ILE A 65 -18.12 11.91 -10.23
CA ILE A 65 -17.95 13.25 -10.79
C ILE A 65 -18.77 14.21 -9.90
N GLY A 66 -18.12 14.97 -9.03
CA GLY A 66 -18.81 15.86 -8.09
C GLY A 66 -17.88 16.65 -7.16
N SER A 67 -18.50 17.46 -6.29
CA SER A 67 -17.80 18.23 -5.27
C SER A 67 -17.43 17.35 -4.07
N GLY A 68 -16.15 17.29 -3.75
CA GLY A 68 -15.63 16.56 -2.60
C GLY A 68 -14.11 16.47 -2.67
N ILE A 69 -13.47 16.27 -1.51
CA ILE A 69 -12.06 15.88 -1.48
C ILE A 69 -12.07 14.36 -1.38
N TYR A 70 -11.42 13.70 -2.34
CA TYR A 70 -11.23 12.26 -2.32
C TYR A 70 -9.74 11.99 -2.17
N ARG A 71 -9.40 11.03 -1.32
CA ARG A 71 -8.02 10.61 -1.07
C ARG A 71 -7.82 9.24 -1.70
N LEU A 72 -6.72 9.06 -2.40
CA LEU A 72 -6.29 7.77 -2.92
C LEU A 72 -5.03 7.38 -2.19
N CYS A 73 -5.02 6.17 -1.62
CA CYS A 73 -3.82 5.54 -1.11
C CYS A 73 -3.50 4.32 -1.96
N VAL A 74 -2.23 4.21 -2.35
CA VAL A 74 -1.69 3.10 -3.10
C VAL A 74 -0.47 2.54 -2.38
N SER A 75 -0.37 1.22 -2.30
CA SER A 75 0.75 0.52 -1.69
C SER A 75 1.28 -0.60 -2.57
N GLY A 76 2.56 -0.89 -2.43
CA GLY A 76 3.23 -1.94 -3.18
C GLY A 76 4.61 -2.25 -2.62
N ARG A 77 5.22 -3.35 -3.05
CA ARG A 77 6.59 -3.70 -2.66
C ARG A 77 7.61 -3.18 -3.67
N ALA A 78 8.59 -2.43 -3.20
CA ALA A 78 9.76 -2.00 -3.99
C ALA A 78 10.81 -3.12 -4.05
N GLY A 79 11.85 -2.97 -4.87
CA GLY A 79 12.82 -4.04 -5.23
C GLY A 79 13.53 -4.81 -4.11
N GLN A 80 13.43 -4.39 -2.84
CA GLN A 80 13.94 -5.10 -1.65
C GLN A 80 12.82 -5.79 -0.83
N GLY A 81 11.60 -5.83 -1.34
CA GLY A 81 10.43 -6.36 -0.63
C GLY A 81 9.79 -5.38 0.35
N LEU A 82 10.37 -4.20 0.58
CA LEU A 82 9.79 -3.18 1.46
C LEU A 82 8.48 -2.64 0.89
N VAL A 83 7.44 -2.63 1.73
CA VAL A 83 6.15 -2.00 1.41
C VAL A 83 6.33 -0.49 1.44
N GLN A 84 5.83 0.19 0.42
CA GLN A 84 5.70 1.64 0.38
C GLN A 84 4.23 1.99 0.15
N THR A 85 3.74 3.02 0.84
CA THR A 85 2.42 3.61 0.62
C THR A 85 2.56 5.05 0.19
N LEU A 86 1.77 5.45 -0.79
CA LEU A 86 1.60 6.83 -1.22
C LEU A 86 0.12 7.19 -1.08
N CYS A 87 -0.20 8.24 -0.33
CA CYS A 87 -1.55 8.81 -0.23
C CYS A 87 -1.56 10.24 -0.74
N PHE A 88 -2.62 10.65 -1.43
CA PHE A 88 -2.80 12.04 -1.91
C PHE A 88 -4.27 12.37 -2.13
N ASN A 89 -4.58 13.66 -2.20
CA ASN A 89 -5.88 14.12 -2.68
C ASN A 89 -5.94 13.94 -4.21
N VAL A 90 -6.95 13.24 -4.69
CA VAL A 90 -7.15 12.89 -6.09
C VAL A 90 -7.57 14.13 -6.87
N ALA A 91 -6.85 14.45 -7.95
CA ALA A 91 -7.18 15.57 -8.83
C ALA A 91 -8.23 15.19 -9.90
N GLY A 92 -8.35 13.89 -10.23
CA GLY A 92 -9.33 13.37 -11.15
C GLY A 92 -9.34 11.84 -11.20
N ASP A 93 -10.32 11.29 -11.91
CA ASP A 93 -10.43 9.84 -12.06
C ASP A 93 -9.17 9.26 -12.73
N ASN A 94 -8.70 8.11 -12.23
CA ASN A 94 -7.52 7.39 -12.71
C ASN A 94 -6.20 8.18 -12.73
N THR A 95 -6.05 9.23 -11.91
CA THR A 95 -4.78 9.98 -11.82
C THR A 95 -3.97 9.64 -10.56
N LEU A 96 -2.64 9.63 -10.71
CA LEU A 96 -1.66 9.39 -9.63
C LEU A 96 -0.76 10.61 -9.41
N ASP A 97 -1.25 11.80 -9.75
CA ASP A 97 -0.55 13.09 -9.75
C ASP A 97 -1.11 14.07 -8.71
N GLY A 98 -1.85 13.56 -7.72
CA GLY A 98 -2.50 14.36 -6.70
C GLY A 98 -1.53 15.06 -5.75
N ALA A 99 -1.98 16.20 -5.22
CA ALA A 99 -1.27 16.98 -4.20
C ALA A 99 -2.25 17.52 -3.13
N PRO A 100 -1.85 17.67 -1.86
CA PRO A 100 -0.58 17.19 -1.27
C PRO A 100 -0.44 15.67 -1.37
N TYR A 101 0.79 15.15 -1.27
CA TYR A 101 1.07 13.72 -1.22
C TYR A 101 1.92 13.35 0.00
N CYS A 102 1.66 12.18 0.57
CA CYS A 102 2.45 11.60 1.65
C CYS A 102 2.92 10.20 1.24
N GLY A 103 4.24 10.01 1.15
CA GLY A 103 4.88 8.72 0.90
C GLY A 103 5.51 8.17 2.19
N VAL A 104 5.20 6.92 2.55
CA VAL A 104 5.76 6.24 3.73
C VAL A 104 6.25 4.82 3.43
N THR A 105 7.13 4.29 4.28
CA THR A 105 7.72 2.95 4.17
C THR A 105 6.92 1.83 4.85
N TYR A 106 5.61 2.00 4.99
CA TYR A 106 4.73 0.99 5.55
C TYR A 106 3.39 1.02 4.84
N GLY A 107 2.59 -0.02 5.03
CA GLY A 107 1.27 -0.19 4.41
C GLY A 107 0.62 -1.51 4.85
N PRO A 108 -0.48 -1.91 4.22
CA PRO A 108 -1.08 -3.22 4.42
C PRO A 108 -0.03 -4.33 4.33
N GLN A 109 0.08 -5.16 5.35
CA GLN A 109 1.05 -6.28 5.34
C GLN A 109 0.56 -7.46 4.50
N VAL A 110 -0.76 -7.62 4.42
CA VAL A 110 -1.45 -8.65 3.65
C VAL A 110 -2.54 -7.97 2.85
N VAL A 111 -2.58 -8.23 1.54
CA VAL A 111 -3.60 -7.68 0.64
C VAL A 111 -4.43 -8.78 -0.01
N SER A 112 -5.73 -8.56 -0.13
CA SER A 112 -6.70 -9.48 -0.72
C SER A 112 -6.82 -9.35 -2.24
N ASP A 113 -6.24 -8.29 -2.83
CA ASP A 113 -6.25 -8.02 -4.28
C ASP A 113 -5.12 -8.71 -5.06
N GLY A 114 -4.23 -9.43 -4.36
CA GLY A 114 -3.13 -10.20 -4.96
C GLY A 114 -1.99 -9.35 -5.49
N CYS A 115 -1.85 -8.09 -5.06
CA CYS A 115 -0.85 -7.19 -5.60
C CYS A 115 0.57 -7.39 -5.05
N TYR A 116 0.71 -7.94 -3.86
CA TYR A 116 1.98 -8.44 -3.35
C TYR A 116 1.74 -9.57 -2.36
N ALA A 117 2.66 -10.54 -2.34
CA ALA A 117 2.58 -11.63 -1.41
C ALA A 117 2.70 -11.14 0.04
N PRO A 118 2.03 -11.80 1.01
CA PRO A 118 2.39 -11.69 2.41
C PRO A 118 3.89 -11.93 2.55
N GLU A 119 4.56 -11.19 3.44
CA GLU A 119 5.95 -11.47 3.73
C GLU A 119 6.00 -12.90 4.30
N THR A 120 6.49 -13.85 3.50
CA THR A 120 6.85 -15.15 4.03
C THR A 120 8.00 -14.88 4.97
N LEU A 121 7.73 -14.83 6.28
CA LEU A 121 8.78 -14.91 7.27
C LEU A 121 9.67 -16.09 6.85
N PRO A 122 11.01 -15.92 6.78
CA PRO A 122 11.89 -17.04 6.53
C PRO A 122 11.53 -18.12 7.54
N THR A 123 11.10 -19.28 7.04
CA THR A 123 10.81 -20.44 7.88
C THR A 123 12.07 -20.65 8.72
N PRO A 124 11.98 -20.71 10.07
CA PRO A 124 13.15 -21.06 10.85
C PRO A 124 13.58 -22.42 10.33
N THR A 125 14.75 -22.45 9.67
CA THR A 125 15.38 -23.70 9.29
C THR A 125 15.73 -24.34 10.61
N SER A 126 14.84 -25.21 11.11
CA SER A 126 15.19 -26.17 12.13
C SER A 126 16.28 -27.03 11.50
N SER A 127 17.53 -26.62 11.69
CA SER A 127 18.68 -27.49 11.51
C SER A 127 18.52 -28.61 12.53
N SER A 128 17.78 -29.65 12.15
CA SER A 128 17.88 -30.95 12.78
C SER A 128 19.29 -31.43 12.53
N SER A 129 20.21 -31.10 13.42
CA SER A 129 21.50 -31.78 13.51
C SER A 129 21.23 -33.20 13.98
N ILE A 130 20.90 -34.07 13.02
CA ILE A 130 21.03 -35.51 13.18
C ILE A 130 22.52 -35.80 13.18
N SER A 131 23.16 -35.75 14.34
CA SER A 131 24.47 -36.39 14.53
C SER A 131 24.21 -37.86 14.83
N ASN A 132 24.12 -38.65 13.77
CA ASN A 132 24.19 -40.10 13.86
C ASN A 132 25.67 -40.55 13.85
N THR A 133 26.05 -41.25 14.93
CA THR A 133 26.95 -42.44 14.99
C THR A 133 28.46 -42.25 14.76
N PRO A 134 29.36 -43.25 15.04
CA PRO A 134 29.28 -44.48 15.87
C PRO A 134 30.54 -44.72 16.79
N SER A 135 30.56 -45.89 17.46
CA SER A 135 31.65 -46.63 18.15
C SER A 135 31.67 -46.63 19.67
#